data_AF-A0A672KG35-F1
#
_entry.id   AF-A0A672KG35-F1
#
_cell.length_a   1.000
_cell.length_b   1.000
_cell.length_c   1.000
_cell.angle_alpha   90.00
_cell.angle_beta   90.00
_cell.angle_gamma   90.00
#
_symmetry.space_group_name_H-M   'P 1'
#
loop_
_entity.id
_entity.type
_entity.pdbx_description
1 polymer ?
#
loop_
_entity_poly.entity_id
_entity_poly.type
_entity_poly.pdbx_seq_one_letter_code
_entity_poly.pdbx_strand_id
1 'polypeptide(L)'
;LAEVHEFMCAVLCLDLLKDPVTIPCGHSYCKICITDCWDQEDEKRVYSCPQCRQTFSLRPALARNTMLAEVVEKLKKAKLSADCYAGAGDVQCDVCTGRKYKAVKSCLVCLESYCQTHFEQHEEFHSRKPHKVTEATGRLQEMICQKHEKLLEVFCRTDQKCICVLCAMDEHKNHDTVSAAAQRTEKQQLQEEFHCLLKMHHKPLSAKSFL
;
A
#
# COMPACT_ATOMS: atom_id res chain seq x y z
N LEU A 1 -7.09 -13.90 -7.78
CA LEU A 1 -7.96 -13.53 -6.63
C LEU A 1 -8.83 -14.70 -6.11
N ALA A 2 -8.86 -15.87 -6.75
CA ALA A 2 -9.66 -17.01 -6.29
C ALA A 2 -9.02 -17.88 -5.18
N GLU A 3 -7.72 -17.70 -4.86
CA GLU A 3 -6.98 -18.62 -3.98
C GLU A 3 -6.98 -18.24 -2.48
N VAL A 4 -7.49 -17.06 -2.09
CA VAL A 4 -7.37 -16.58 -0.69
C VAL A 4 -8.61 -16.89 0.15
N HIS A 5 -9.77 -17.10 -0.49
CA HIS A 5 -11.05 -17.28 0.24
C HIS A 5 -11.08 -18.57 1.07
N GLU A 6 -10.33 -19.60 0.66
CA GLU A 6 -10.21 -20.88 1.37
C GLU A 6 -9.54 -20.75 2.74
N PHE A 7 -8.83 -19.65 3.00
CA PHE A 7 -8.09 -19.41 4.24
C PHE A 7 -8.76 -18.40 5.17
N MET A 8 -9.99 -17.99 4.87
CA MET A 8 -10.73 -17.03 5.68
C MET A 8 -11.58 -17.73 6.74
N CYS A 9 -11.69 -17.10 7.91
CA CYS A 9 -12.63 -17.50 8.95
C CYS A 9 -14.05 -17.10 8.52
N ALA A 10 -14.67 -17.98 7.73
CA ALA A 10 -15.97 -17.74 7.15
C ALA A 10 -17.05 -17.53 8.21
N VAL A 11 -17.96 -16.58 7.95
CA VAL A 11 -19.16 -16.26 8.76
C VAL A 11 -18.89 -15.60 10.12
N LEU A 12 -17.75 -15.83 10.78
CA LEU A 12 -17.47 -15.29 12.12
C LEU A 12 -16.77 -13.94 12.10
N CYS A 13 -15.51 -13.87 11.63
CA CYS A 13 -14.75 -12.61 11.60
C CYS A 13 -14.40 -12.13 10.18
N LEU A 14 -14.62 -12.96 9.16
CA LEU A 14 -14.38 -12.62 7.75
C LEU A 14 -12.94 -12.14 7.48
N ASP A 15 -11.98 -12.60 8.29
CA ASP A 15 -10.54 -12.29 8.20
C ASP A 15 -9.75 -13.59 7.98
N LEU A 16 -8.49 -13.49 7.59
CA LEU A 16 -7.57 -14.60 7.46
C LEU A 16 -7.43 -15.35 8.80
N LEU A 17 -7.42 -16.68 8.75
CA LEU A 17 -7.42 -17.52 9.95
C LEU A 17 -6.24 -17.20 10.90
N LYS A 18 -6.58 -16.92 12.17
CA LYS A 18 -5.62 -16.74 13.29
C LYS A 18 -5.74 -17.94 14.22
N ASP A 19 -4.64 -18.66 14.39
CA ASP A 19 -4.62 -19.96 15.07
C ASP A 19 -5.76 -20.89 14.59
N PRO A 20 -5.74 -21.29 13.31
CA PRO A 20 -6.82 -22.07 12.72
C PRO A 20 -7.06 -23.37 13.49
N VAL A 21 -8.33 -23.69 13.69
CA VAL A 21 -8.80 -24.97 14.19
C VAL A 21 -9.79 -25.55 13.20
N THR A 22 -9.74 -26.87 12.99
CA THR A 22 -10.67 -27.57 12.10
C THR A 22 -11.58 -28.44 12.95
N ILE A 23 -12.88 -28.21 12.86
CA ILE A 23 -13.89 -28.98 13.60
C ILE A 23 -14.27 -30.27 12.84
N PRO A 24 -14.96 -31.25 13.46
CA PRO A 24 -15.16 -32.58 12.84
C PRO A 24 -15.88 -32.59 11.49
N CYS A 25 -16.66 -31.55 11.17
CA CYS A 25 -17.30 -31.41 9.85
C CYS A 25 -16.35 -30.91 8.74
N GLY A 26 -15.08 -30.64 9.05
CA GLY A 26 -14.06 -30.18 8.09
C GLY A 26 -13.94 -28.66 7.91
N HIS A 27 -14.86 -27.86 8.47
CA HIS A 27 -14.76 -26.40 8.42
C HIS A 27 -13.71 -25.89 9.41
N SER A 28 -13.07 -24.76 9.06
CA SER A 28 -11.99 -24.17 9.85
C SER A 28 -12.29 -22.73 10.24
N TYR A 29 -11.93 -22.38 11.48
CA TYR A 29 -12.19 -21.07 12.08
C TYR A 29 -10.97 -20.61 12.89
N CYS A 30 -10.90 -19.33 13.22
CA CYS A 30 -9.99 -18.86 14.27
C CYS A 30 -10.38 -19.54 15.59
N LYS A 31 -9.41 -20.01 16.36
CA LYS A 31 -9.67 -20.68 17.65
C LYS A 31 -10.59 -19.86 18.56
N ILE A 32 -10.32 -18.56 18.68
CA ILE A 32 -11.10 -17.64 19.51
C ILE A 32 -12.53 -17.52 18.98
N CYS A 33 -12.70 -17.27 17.68
CA CYS A 33 -14.02 -17.05 17.09
C CYS A 33 -14.98 -18.24 17.30
N ILE A 34 -14.53 -19.48 17.11
CA ILE A 34 -15.39 -20.65 17.34
C ILE A 34 -15.61 -20.93 18.82
N THR A 35 -14.64 -20.57 19.67
CA THR A 35 -14.79 -20.67 21.13
C THR A 35 -15.88 -19.72 21.61
N ASP A 36 -15.82 -18.45 21.23
CA ASP A 36 -16.80 -17.41 21.58
C ASP A 36 -18.20 -17.76 21.04
N CYS A 37 -18.27 -18.33 19.84
CA CYS A 37 -19.53 -18.79 19.24
C CYS A 37 -20.19 -19.89 20.09
N TRP A 38 -19.42 -20.88 20.54
CA TRP A 38 -19.94 -21.97 21.37
C TRP A 38 -20.20 -21.56 22.82
N ASP A 39 -19.43 -20.60 23.36
CA ASP A 39 -19.66 -20.07 24.70
C ASP A 39 -21.02 -19.34 24.79
N GLN A 40 -21.48 -18.72 23.70
CA GLN A 40 -22.83 -18.14 23.62
C GLN A 40 -23.94 -19.20 23.52
N GLU A 41 -23.62 -20.42 23.08
CA GLU A 41 -24.58 -21.52 22.90
C GLU A 41 -24.57 -22.53 24.06
N ASP A 42 -23.72 -22.34 25.08
CA ASP A 42 -23.49 -23.30 26.17
C ASP A 42 -24.75 -23.63 26.98
N GLU A 43 -25.72 -22.70 27.07
CA GLU A 43 -27.01 -22.94 27.72
C GLU A 43 -27.84 -24.05 27.04
N LYS A 44 -27.68 -24.22 25.72
CA LYS A 44 -28.45 -25.19 24.93
C LYS A 44 -27.81 -26.58 24.91
N ARG A 45 -26.56 -26.72 25.37
CA ARG A 45 -25.76 -27.96 25.34
C ARG A 45 -25.70 -28.64 23.96
N VAL A 46 -25.93 -27.87 22.90
CA VAL A 46 -25.86 -28.33 21.51
C VAL A 46 -24.93 -27.37 20.79
N TYR A 47 -23.79 -27.89 20.33
CA TYR A 47 -22.77 -27.10 19.64
C TYR A 47 -22.96 -27.26 18.15
N SER A 48 -23.10 -26.15 17.42
CA SER A 48 -23.32 -26.19 15.98
C SER A 48 -22.15 -25.63 15.18
N CYS A 49 -21.94 -26.15 13.98
CA CYS A 49 -21.04 -25.54 13.01
C CYS A 49 -21.67 -24.27 12.41
N PRO A 50 -21.02 -23.09 12.46
CA PRO A 50 -21.57 -21.85 11.91
C PRO A 50 -21.86 -21.89 10.39
N GLN A 51 -21.13 -22.71 9.62
CA GLN A 51 -21.33 -22.81 8.17
C GLN A 51 -22.38 -23.85 7.75
N CYS A 52 -22.23 -25.10 8.20
CA CYS A 52 -23.09 -26.20 7.74
C CYS A 52 -24.18 -26.60 8.74
N ARG A 53 -24.20 -26.00 9.93
CA ARG A 53 -25.16 -26.26 11.01
C ARG A 53 -25.16 -27.69 11.54
N GLN A 54 -24.14 -28.50 11.21
CA GLN A 54 -23.96 -29.81 11.82
C GLN A 54 -23.82 -29.66 13.34
N THR A 55 -24.60 -30.44 14.08
CA THR A 55 -24.66 -30.38 15.54
C THR A 55 -23.79 -31.45 16.19
N PHE A 56 -23.22 -31.13 17.35
CA PHE A 56 -22.42 -32.02 18.17
C PHE A 56 -23.02 -32.07 19.58
N SER A 57 -23.17 -33.28 20.12
CA SER A 57 -23.72 -33.52 21.46
C SER A 57 -22.74 -33.22 22.59
N LEU A 58 -21.44 -33.23 22.28
CA LEU A 58 -20.36 -32.84 23.17
C LEU A 58 -19.57 -31.72 22.50
N ARG A 59 -19.01 -30.83 23.31
CA ARG A 59 -18.16 -29.74 22.82
C ARG A 59 -16.92 -30.33 22.16
N PRO A 60 -16.71 -30.13 20.85
CA PRO A 60 -15.52 -30.66 20.19
C PRO A 60 -14.24 -30.06 20.78
N ALA A 61 -13.22 -30.90 20.98
CA ALA A 61 -11.91 -30.43 21.39
C ALA A 61 -11.25 -29.64 20.24
N LEU A 62 -10.78 -28.44 20.56
CA LEU A 62 -10.15 -27.56 19.57
C LEU A 62 -8.64 -27.67 19.62
N ALA A 63 -8.08 -28.42 18.67
CA ALA A 63 -6.64 -28.47 18.42
C ALA A 63 -6.26 -27.58 17.24
N ARG A 64 -5.12 -26.89 17.35
CA ARG A 64 -4.58 -26.07 16.28
C ARG A 64 -4.26 -26.93 15.06
N ASN A 65 -4.76 -26.54 13.89
CA ASN A 65 -4.37 -27.12 12.62
C ASN A 65 -3.03 -26.52 12.18
N THR A 66 -1.94 -27.25 12.42
CA THR A 66 -0.57 -26.79 12.14
C THR A 66 -0.30 -26.61 10.66
N MET A 67 -0.82 -27.50 9.81
CA MET A 67 -0.68 -27.39 8.36
C MET A 67 -1.37 -26.13 7.84
N LEU A 68 -2.61 -25.89 8.24
CA LEU A 68 -3.37 -24.71 7.82
C LEU A 68 -2.71 -23.43 8.33
N ALA A 69 -2.20 -23.44 9.57
CA ALA A 69 -1.42 -22.33 10.10
C ALA A 69 -0.16 -22.07 9.27
N GLU A 70 0.58 -23.11 8.90
CA GLU A 70 1.79 -22.96 8.08
C GLU A 70 1.49 -22.39 6.68
N VAL A 71 0.43 -22.87 6.03
CA VAL A 71 0.01 -22.37 4.70
C VAL A 71 -0.42 -20.91 4.79
N VAL A 72 -1.23 -20.55 5.79
CA VAL A 72 -1.63 -19.16 6.05
C VAL A 72 -0.42 -18.27 6.31
N GLU A 73 0.55 -18.73 7.09
CA GLU A 73 1.81 -18.00 7.33
C GLU A 73 2.66 -17.89 6.06
N LYS A 74 2.72 -18.92 5.22
CA LYS A 74 3.40 -18.86 3.91
C LYS A 74 2.70 -17.88 2.98
N LEU A 75 1.37 -17.81 2.98
CA LEU A 75 0.60 -16.84 2.20
C LEU A 75 0.88 -15.41 2.68
N LYS A 76 0.89 -15.18 4.01
CA LYS A 76 1.31 -13.90 4.61
C LYS A 76 2.75 -13.57 4.21
N LYS A 77 3.66 -14.55 4.27
CA LYS A 77 5.08 -14.38 3.92
C LYS A 77 5.32 -14.16 2.44
N ALA A 78 4.55 -14.78 1.57
CA ALA A 78 4.62 -14.53 0.13
C ALA A 78 4.23 -13.08 -0.17
N LYS A 79 3.20 -12.54 0.51
CA LYS A 79 2.90 -11.10 0.49
C LYS A 79 4.04 -10.24 1.08
N LEU A 80 4.60 -10.65 2.23
CA LEU A 80 5.74 -9.97 2.88
C LEU A 80 7.06 -10.08 2.09
N SER A 81 7.22 -11.06 1.19
CA SER A 81 8.46 -11.26 0.41
C SER A 81 8.72 -10.16 -0.62
N ALA A 82 7.76 -9.25 -0.80
CA ALA A 82 7.97 -7.97 -1.46
C ALA A 82 8.79 -6.98 -0.60
N ASP A 83 8.84 -7.13 0.73
CA ASP A 83 9.52 -6.22 1.66
C ASP A 83 10.97 -6.68 1.95
N CYS A 84 11.93 -6.07 1.25
CA CYS A 84 13.34 -6.17 1.59
C CYS A 84 13.70 -5.20 2.74
N TYR A 85 14.71 -5.56 3.56
CA TYR A 85 15.24 -4.62 4.55
C TYR A 85 15.85 -3.41 3.86
N ALA A 86 15.68 -2.22 4.43
CA ALA A 86 16.24 -1.00 3.85
C ALA A 86 17.78 -1.04 3.90
N GLY A 87 18.41 -0.89 2.74
CA GLY A 87 19.86 -0.73 2.59
C GLY A 87 20.30 0.73 2.60
N ALA A 88 21.57 0.97 2.28
CA ALA A 88 22.10 2.32 2.13
C ALA A 88 21.44 3.01 0.93
N GLY A 89 20.84 4.17 1.16
CA GLY A 89 20.14 4.96 0.13
C GLY A 89 18.66 4.60 -0.08
N ASP A 90 18.17 3.52 0.55
CA ASP A 90 16.74 3.22 0.54
C ASP A 90 15.96 4.13 1.50
N VAL A 91 14.75 4.50 1.10
CA VAL A 91 13.79 5.17 1.99
C VAL A 91 13.28 4.13 2.97
N GLN A 92 13.34 4.43 4.27
CA GLN A 92 12.90 3.51 5.31
C GLN A 92 11.41 3.68 5.58
N CYS A 93 10.74 2.60 5.96
CA CYS A 93 9.38 2.69 6.46
C CYS A 93 9.33 3.35 7.85
N ASP A 94 8.40 4.28 8.04
CA ASP A 94 8.24 5.06 9.27
C ASP A 94 7.50 4.31 10.37
N VAL A 95 6.63 3.36 9.99
CA VAL A 95 5.79 2.59 10.91
C VAL A 95 6.51 1.38 11.52
N CYS A 96 7.52 0.83 10.83
CA CYS A 96 8.23 -0.36 11.31
C CYS A 96 8.89 -0.12 12.68
N THR A 97 8.61 -1.02 13.62
CA THR A 97 9.30 -1.07 14.90
C THR A 97 10.61 -1.85 14.79
N GLY A 98 11.72 -1.28 15.27
CA GLY A 98 13.03 -1.93 15.24
C GLY A 98 13.72 -1.81 13.88
N ARG A 99 14.10 -2.94 13.28
CA ARG A 99 14.78 -2.93 11.96
C ARG A 99 13.77 -2.55 10.88
N LYS A 100 14.07 -1.47 10.15
CA LYS A 100 13.14 -0.89 9.17
C LYS A 100 13.25 -1.59 7.80
N TYR A 101 12.09 -1.83 7.19
CA TYR A 101 11.99 -2.31 5.81
C TYR A 101 12.06 -1.16 4.82
N LYS A 102 12.39 -1.48 3.57
CA LYS A 102 12.38 -0.53 2.46
C LYS A 102 10.95 -0.05 2.22
N ALA A 103 10.77 1.26 2.19
CA ALA A 103 9.51 1.85 1.79
C ALA A 103 9.31 1.73 0.28
N VAL A 104 8.08 1.45 -0.11
CA VAL A 104 7.64 1.35 -1.52
C VAL A 104 6.77 2.53 -1.91
N LYS A 105 6.01 3.10 -0.97
CA LYS A 105 5.14 4.25 -1.18
C LYS A 105 5.30 5.27 -0.06
N SER A 106 5.05 6.52 -0.40
CA SER A 106 4.91 7.61 0.56
C SER A 106 3.54 8.26 0.44
N CYS A 107 2.89 8.54 1.57
CA CYS A 107 1.61 9.23 1.59
C CYS A 107 1.79 10.74 1.72
N LEU A 108 1.22 11.49 0.78
CA LEU A 108 1.30 12.96 0.76
C LEU A 108 0.36 13.64 1.77
N VAL A 109 -0.49 12.86 2.43
CA VAL A 109 -1.42 13.34 3.47
C VAL A 109 -0.86 13.04 4.86
N CYS A 110 -0.41 11.82 5.11
CA CYS A 110 0.19 11.43 6.40
C CYS A 110 1.63 11.92 6.55
N LEU A 111 2.31 12.22 5.43
CA LEU A 111 3.73 12.58 5.39
C LEU A 111 4.66 11.47 5.92
N GLU A 112 4.26 10.23 5.67
CA GLU A 112 4.97 9.01 6.08
C GLU A 112 5.25 8.11 4.87
N SER A 113 6.29 7.31 4.98
CA SER A 113 6.71 6.28 4.03
C SER A 113 6.43 4.88 4.57
N TYR A 114 5.88 4.02 3.72
CA TYR A 114 5.41 2.68 4.08
C TYR A 114 6.13 1.60 3.27
N CYS A 115 6.56 0.54 3.94
CA CYS A 115 6.87 -0.73 3.26
C CYS A 115 5.57 -1.35 2.72
N GLN A 116 5.65 -2.33 1.84
CA GLN A 116 4.51 -2.95 1.18
C GLN A 116 3.43 -3.36 2.18
N THR A 117 3.82 -4.00 3.28
CA THR A 117 2.88 -4.46 4.31
C THR A 117 2.14 -3.31 5.00
N HIS A 118 2.87 -2.28 5.45
CA HIS A 118 2.25 -1.14 6.10
C HIS A 118 1.45 -0.29 5.10
N PHE A 119 1.82 -0.30 3.82
CA PHE A 119 1.09 0.38 2.77
C PHE A 119 -0.25 -0.31 2.48
N GLU A 120 -0.28 -1.64 2.39
CA GLU A 120 -1.54 -2.40 2.22
C GLU A 120 -2.52 -2.15 3.36
N GLN A 121 -2.02 -2.12 4.61
CA GLN A 121 -2.84 -1.78 5.78
C GLN A 121 -3.33 -0.33 5.75
N HIS A 122 -2.48 0.59 5.30
CA HIS A 122 -2.83 2.00 5.11
C HIS A 122 -3.95 2.14 4.06
N GLU A 123 -3.86 1.45 2.92
CA GLU A 123 -4.90 1.46 1.89
C GLU A 123 -6.21 0.85 2.38
N GLU A 124 -6.16 -0.23 3.14
CA GLU A 124 -7.35 -0.87 3.70
C GLU A 124 -8.09 0.08 4.65
N PHE A 125 -7.35 0.72 5.57
CA PHE A 125 -7.91 1.68 6.53
C PHE A 125 -8.51 2.91 5.85
N HIS A 126 -7.90 3.36 4.75
CA HIS A 126 -8.36 4.51 3.96
C HIS A 126 -9.16 4.12 2.71
N SER A 127 -9.66 2.89 2.61
CA SER A 127 -10.35 2.37 1.41
C SER A 127 -11.56 3.20 0.97
N ARG A 128 -12.31 3.79 1.90
CA ARG A 128 -13.46 4.66 1.61
C ARG A 128 -13.05 6.03 1.07
N LYS A 129 -11.87 6.53 1.46
CA LYS A 129 -11.33 7.83 1.06
C LYS A 129 -9.81 7.71 0.93
N PRO A 130 -9.33 7.18 -0.21
CA PRO A 130 -7.92 6.87 -0.37
C PRO A 130 -7.08 8.16 -0.31
N HIS A 131 -5.95 8.07 0.39
CA HIS A 131 -5.00 9.17 0.42
C HIS A 131 -4.19 9.21 -0.88
N LYS A 132 -3.76 10.42 -1.25
CA LYS A 132 -2.84 10.60 -2.37
C LYS A 132 -1.46 10.07 -1.99
N VAL A 133 -0.91 9.18 -2.81
CA VAL A 133 0.40 8.54 -2.59
C VAL A 133 1.32 8.72 -3.78
N THR A 134 2.62 8.56 -3.54
CA THR A 134 3.68 8.61 -4.55
C THR A 134 4.72 7.52 -4.28
N GLU A 135 5.70 7.35 -5.17
CA GLU A 135 6.84 6.47 -4.93
C GLU A 135 7.58 6.89 -3.67
N ALA A 136 8.10 5.91 -2.92
CA ALA A 136 8.83 6.21 -1.70
C ALA A 136 9.93 7.24 -1.94
N THR A 137 9.90 8.33 -1.18
CA THR A 137 10.87 9.41 -1.30
C THR A 137 11.32 9.90 0.07
N GLY A 138 12.62 10.10 0.24
CA GLY A 138 13.18 10.72 1.46
C GLY A 138 12.92 12.22 1.54
N ARG A 139 12.31 12.82 0.50
CA ARG A 139 12.11 14.27 0.34
C ARG A 139 10.66 14.70 0.53
N LEU A 140 9.86 13.93 1.28
CA LEU A 140 8.45 14.25 1.52
C LEU A 140 8.24 15.65 2.10
N GLN A 141 9.08 16.04 3.06
CA GLN A 141 8.99 17.35 3.70
C GLN A 141 9.25 18.52 2.73
N GLU A 142 10.03 18.29 1.68
CA GLU A 142 10.28 19.30 0.65
C GLU A 142 9.07 19.50 -0.28
N MET A 143 8.10 18.59 -0.26
CA MET A 143 6.85 18.71 -1.01
C MET A 143 5.78 19.50 -0.24
N ILE A 144 6.09 19.96 0.97
CA ILE A 144 5.19 20.68 1.87
C ILE A 144 5.63 22.13 2.02
N CYS A 145 4.68 23.03 1.88
CA CYS A 145 4.88 24.44 2.16
C CYS A 145 5.13 24.64 3.65
N GLN A 146 6.30 25.15 4.00
CA GLN A 146 6.69 25.41 5.39
C GLN A 146 5.82 26.48 6.07
N LYS A 147 5.20 27.38 5.31
CA LYS A 147 4.33 28.45 5.84
C LYS A 147 2.91 27.98 6.13
N HIS A 148 2.41 27.04 5.32
CA HIS A 148 0.97 26.70 5.29
C HIS A 148 0.69 25.22 5.55
N GLU A 149 1.72 24.38 5.64
CA GLU A 149 1.62 22.94 5.83
C GLU A 149 0.73 22.26 4.77
N LYS A 150 0.75 22.81 3.55
CA LYS A 150 0.01 22.30 2.38
C LYS A 150 0.97 21.85 1.29
N LEU A 151 0.53 20.88 0.49
CA LEU A 151 1.30 20.39 -0.65
C LEU A 151 1.62 21.51 -1.65
N LEU A 152 2.85 21.45 -2.19
CA LEU A 152 3.33 22.34 -3.24
C LEU A 152 2.80 21.91 -4.61
N GLU A 153 1.49 22.11 -4.84
CA GLU A 153 0.78 21.66 -6.04
C GLU A 153 0.74 22.70 -7.17
N VAL A 154 1.21 23.92 -6.92
CA VAL A 154 1.23 25.03 -7.88
C VAL A 154 2.67 25.37 -8.23
N PHE A 155 2.94 25.69 -9.49
CA PHE A 155 4.23 26.22 -9.94
C PHE A 155 4.07 27.68 -10.33
N CYS A 156 4.85 28.55 -9.68
CA CYS A 156 4.96 29.94 -10.06
C CYS A 156 6.05 30.09 -11.12
N ARG A 157 5.65 30.45 -12.35
CA ARG A 157 6.58 30.68 -13.47
C ARG A 157 7.37 31.96 -13.31
N THR A 158 6.79 32.98 -12.68
CA THR A 158 7.47 34.25 -12.37
C THR A 158 8.67 34.03 -11.45
N ASP A 159 8.50 33.25 -10.38
CA ASP A 159 9.57 33.01 -9.39
C ASP A 159 10.28 31.66 -9.56
N GLN A 160 9.89 30.88 -10.57
CA GLN A 160 10.45 29.56 -10.89
C GLN A 160 10.47 28.58 -9.70
N LYS A 161 9.41 28.57 -8.88
CA LYS A 161 9.32 27.75 -7.66
C LYS A 161 7.96 27.07 -7.49
N CYS A 162 7.96 25.89 -6.87
CA CYS A 162 6.74 25.22 -6.43
C CYS A 162 6.21 25.89 -5.15
N ILE A 163 4.91 26.21 -5.12
CA ILE A 163 4.20 26.85 -4.02
C ILE A 163 2.91 26.09 -3.71
N CYS A 164 2.33 26.29 -2.53
CA CYS A 164 1.00 25.76 -2.23
C CYS A 164 -0.10 26.70 -2.73
N VAL A 165 -1.35 26.22 -2.71
CA VAL A 165 -2.51 27.00 -3.15
C VAL A 165 -2.70 28.30 -2.35
N LEU A 166 -2.40 28.31 -1.04
CA LEU A 166 -2.52 29.51 -0.23
C LEU A 166 -1.48 30.57 -0.60
N CYS A 167 -0.22 30.15 -0.82
CA CYS A 167 0.80 31.04 -1.38
C CYS A 167 0.39 31.62 -2.75
N ALA A 168 -0.26 30.82 -3.60
CA ALA A 168 -0.75 31.27 -4.90
C ALA A 168 -1.85 32.34 -4.77
N MET A 169 -2.69 32.26 -3.75
CA MET A 169 -3.79 33.20 -3.51
C MET A 169 -3.36 34.50 -2.81
N ASP A 170 -2.28 34.44 -2.03
CA ASP A 170 -1.78 35.57 -1.24
C ASP A 170 -0.58 36.24 -1.92
N GLU A 171 0.63 35.78 -1.60
CA GLU A 171 1.90 36.39 -2.01
C GLU A 171 2.12 36.35 -3.53
N HIS A 172 1.59 35.32 -4.20
CA HIS A 172 1.77 35.10 -5.63
C HIS A 172 0.50 35.38 -6.45
N LYS A 173 -0.46 36.13 -5.90
CA LYS A 173 -1.77 36.39 -6.53
C LYS A 173 -1.70 36.94 -7.95
N ASN A 174 -0.69 37.75 -8.25
CA ASN A 174 -0.51 38.39 -9.55
C ASN A 174 0.61 37.76 -10.39
N HIS A 175 1.16 36.63 -9.94
CA HIS A 175 2.21 35.94 -10.68
C HIS A 175 1.60 34.97 -11.70
N ASP A 176 2.37 34.67 -12.75
CA ASP A 176 2.00 33.60 -13.67
C ASP A 176 2.15 32.27 -12.93
N THR A 177 1.03 31.58 -12.72
CA THR A 177 0.97 30.32 -11.98
C THR A 177 0.23 29.27 -12.78
N VAL A 178 0.75 28.04 -12.73
CA VAL A 178 0.16 26.87 -13.35
C VAL A 178 0.18 25.70 -12.35
N SER A 179 -0.53 24.62 -12.62
CA SER A 179 -0.38 23.43 -11.77
C SER A 179 1.03 22.85 -11.90
N ALA A 180 1.59 22.36 -10.79
CA ALA A 180 2.91 21.73 -10.80
C ALA A 180 2.95 20.48 -11.71
N ALA A 181 1.81 19.81 -11.90
CA ALA A 181 1.68 18.71 -12.85
C ALA A 181 1.85 19.20 -14.30
N ALA A 182 1.12 20.24 -14.70
CA ALA A 182 1.20 20.80 -16.05
C ALA A 182 2.62 21.29 -16.39
N GLN A 183 3.27 21.99 -15.46
CA GLN A 183 4.64 22.46 -15.66
C GLN A 183 5.64 21.31 -15.89
N ARG A 184 5.49 20.19 -15.17
CA ARG A 184 6.37 19.02 -15.35
C ARG A 184 6.18 18.39 -16.73
N THR A 185 4.94 18.25 -17.19
CA THR A 185 4.62 17.72 -18.52
C THR A 185 5.22 18.59 -19.63
N GLU A 186 5.06 19.91 -19.54
CA GLU A 186 5.63 20.86 -20.50
C GLU A 186 7.17 20.78 -20.55
N LYS A 187 7.83 20.75 -19.38
CA LYS A 187 9.29 20.58 -19.31
C LYS A 187 9.77 19.26 -19.91
N GLN A 188 9.04 18.17 -19.67
CA GLN A 188 9.40 16.86 -20.18
C GLN A 188 9.28 16.80 -21.71
N GLN A 189 8.22 17.37 -22.28
CA GLN A 189 8.06 17.49 -23.73
C GLN A 189 9.20 18.29 -24.38
N LEU A 190 9.53 19.45 -23.81
CA LEU A 190 10.64 20.27 -24.29
C LEU A 190 11.99 19.54 -24.22
N GLN A 191 12.21 18.73 -23.18
CA GLN A 191 13.41 17.90 -23.06
C GLN A 191 13.46 16.79 -24.13
N GLU A 192 12.34 16.13 -24.40
CA GLU A 192 12.22 15.10 -25.43
C GLU A 192 12.43 15.68 -26.84
N GLU A 193 11.84 16.84 -27.13
CA GLU A 193 12.04 17.57 -28.37
C GLU A 193 13.51 17.96 -28.57
N PHE A 194 14.13 18.54 -27.54
CA PHE A 194 15.55 18.91 -27.59
C PHE A 194 16.44 17.67 -27.79
N HIS A 195 16.13 16.57 -27.10
CA HIS A 195 16.85 15.31 -27.25
C HIS A 195 16.71 14.71 -28.67
N CYS A 196 15.53 14.83 -29.29
CA CYS A 196 15.31 14.44 -30.69
C CYS A 196 16.11 15.32 -31.66
N LEU A 197 16.11 16.65 -31.47
CA LEU A 197 16.87 17.59 -32.30
C LEU A 197 18.38 17.30 -32.27
N LEU A 198 18.94 17.03 -31.08
CA LEU A 198 20.35 16.66 -30.93
C LEU A 198 20.71 15.36 -31.68
N LYS A 199 19.82 14.36 -31.68
CA LYS A 199 20.01 13.12 -32.45
C LYS A 199 20.01 13.34 -33.97
N MET A 200 19.29 14.35 -34.45
CA MET A 200 19.26 14.69 -35.88
C MET A 200 20.56 15.37 -36.34
N HIS A 201 21.20 16.16 -35.48
CA HIS A 201 22.47 16.84 -35.79
C HIS A 201 23.72 15.94 -35.68
N HIS A 202 23.61 14.74 -35.11
CA HIS A 202 24.72 13.76 -34.98
C HIS A 202 24.63 12.57 -35.96
N LYS A 203 23.92 12.67 -37.09
CA LYS A 203 24.04 11.65 -38.15
C LYS A 203 25.43 11.78 -38.81
N PRO A 204 26.28 10.74 -38.80
CA PRO A 204 27.53 10.77 -39.55
C PRO A 204 27.20 10.85 -41.05
N LEU A 205 27.90 11.73 -41.77
CA LEU A 205 27.94 11.74 -43.23
C LEU A 205 28.48 10.38 -43.68
N SER A 206 27.59 9.43 -43.99
CA SER A 206 27.99 8.14 -44.55
C SER A 206 28.59 8.38 -45.93
N ALA A 207 29.79 7.88 -46.12
CA ALA A 207 30.62 7.97 -47.32
C ALA A 207 29.81 7.82 -48.62
N LYS A 208 29.96 8.79 -49.51
CA LYS A 208 29.62 8.62 -50.93
C LYS A 208 30.64 7.66 -51.53
N SER A 209 30.21 6.42 -51.75
CA SER A 209 30.81 5.50 -52.70
C SER A 209 30.72 6.10 -54.11
N PHE A 210 31.86 6.42 -54.71
CA PHE A 210 31.99 6.54 -56.16
C PHE A 210 33.09 5.57 -56.61
N LEU A 211 32.70 4.80 -57.64
CA LEU A 211 33.47 3.79 -58.37
C LEU A 211 34.85 4.28 -58.81
#